data_AF-A0A843IZN6-F1
#
_entry.id   AF-A0A843IZN6-F1
#
_cell.length_a   1.000
_cell.length_b   1.000
_cell.length_c   1.000
_cell.angle_alpha   90.00
_cell.angle_beta   90.00
_cell.angle_gamma   90.00
#
_symmetry.space_group_name_H-M   'P 1'
#
loop_
_entity.id
_entity.type
_entity.pdbx_description
1 polymer ?
#
loop_
_entity_poly.entity_id
_entity_poly.type
_entity_poly.pdbx_seq_one_letter_code
_entity_poly.pdbx_strand_id
1 'polypeptide(L)'
;LHPGRRTAKRQPGVYDYLKLCRFLDSIDAARKELKAKAKTSPEQPAGGSAGADVMVAIENMQPAVNALLTDPGQMKYFLDGGVCGYYNNYECEEKPDDIAFRYLMMNDMLPVKGGNGNGNNGNGDNSDSRGCENEPLCFTFDISHALAGAGEKTTEDAIRYIDMYFDKIVNVHAGGTQSNRVHLPVSQSPAAREVLKYLADCGYKRHITLEIDDLNLGKTLTLKEKKEFIAGEIGLLKAIFEG
;
A
#
# COMPACT_ATOMS: atom_id res chain seq x y z
N LEU A 1 -5.82 5.51 0.16
CA LEU A 1 -6.48 5.48 -1.16
C LEU A 1 -6.62 4.03 -1.56
N HIS A 2 -7.83 3.50 -1.49
CA HIS A 2 -8.12 2.16 -1.99
C HIS A 2 -8.48 2.31 -3.48
N PRO A 3 -7.65 1.84 -4.43
CA PRO A 3 -7.88 2.08 -5.86
C PRO A 3 -9.11 1.32 -6.41
N GLY A 4 -9.60 0.33 -5.66
CA GLY A 4 -10.86 -0.34 -5.93
C GLY A 4 -10.79 -1.30 -7.11
N ARG A 5 -11.97 -1.82 -7.48
CA ARG A 5 -12.16 -2.62 -8.69
C ARG A 5 -12.79 -1.73 -9.76
N ARG A 6 -12.27 -1.81 -10.99
CA ARG A 6 -12.84 -1.08 -12.11
C ARG A 6 -14.18 -1.68 -12.52
N THR A 7 -15.10 -0.85 -13.01
CA THR A 7 -16.41 -1.32 -13.52
C THR A 7 -16.25 -2.23 -14.75
N ALA A 8 -15.24 -1.97 -15.58
CA ALA A 8 -14.91 -2.81 -16.73
C ALA A 8 -14.31 -4.16 -16.28
N LYS A 9 -15.02 -5.27 -16.55
CA LYS A 9 -14.60 -6.64 -16.25
C LYS A 9 -13.57 -7.18 -17.26
N ARG A 10 -12.43 -6.51 -17.39
CA ARG A 10 -11.30 -6.91 -18.23
C ARG A 10 -9.97 -6.56 -17.56
N GLN A 11 -8.91 -7.25 -17.97
CA GLN A 11 -7.55 -6.94 -17.53
C GLN A 11 -7.24 -5.45 -17.72
N PRO A 12 -6.54 -4.81 -16.76
CA PRO A 12 -6.16 -3.41 -16.93
C PRO A 12 -5.19 -3.25 -18.10
N GLY A 13 -5.46 -2.25 -18.93
CA GLY A 13 -4.57 -1.82 -20.00
C GLY A 13 -3.96 -0.47 -19.65
N VAL A 14 -3.09 0.01 -20.54
CA VAL A 14 -2.35 1.28 -20.42
C VAL A 14 -3.25 2.45 -19.97
N TYR A 15 -4.43 2.59 -20.60
CA TYR A 15 -5.36 3.67 -20.30
C TYR A 15 -5.93 3.64 -18.88
N ASP A 16 -5.99 2.48 -18.24
CA ASP A 16 -6.47 2.36 -16.86
C ASP A 16 -5.43 2.90 -15.87
N TYR A 17 -4.16 2.55 -16.09
CA TYR A 17 -3.05 3.09 -15.30
C TYR A 17 -2.85 4.58 -15.52
N LEU A 18 -3.05 5.08 -16.75
CA LEU A 18 -3.03 6.50 -17.05
C LEU A 18 -4.09 7.30 -16.27
N LYS A 19 -5.30 6.75 -16.14
CA LYS A 19 -6.35 7.38 -15.34
C LYS A 19 -5.96 7.44 -13.87
N LEU A 20 -5.35 6.38 -13.34
CA LEU A 20 -4.83 6.37 -11.97
C LEU A 20 -3.71 7.41 -11.78
N CYS A 21 -2.77 7.54 -12.73
CA CYS A 21 -1.73 8.57 -12.69
C CYS A 21 -2.33 9.97 -12.58
N ARG A 22 -3.26 10.32 -13.49
CA ARG A 22 -3.93 11.65 -13.49
C ARG A 22 -4.69 11.93 -12.20
N PHE A 23 -5.29 10.89 -11.62
CA PHE A 23 -5.96 10.99 -10.32
C PHE A 23 -4.95 11.30 -9.19
N LEU A 24 -3.82 10.60 -9.15
CA LEU A 24 -2.76 10.84 -8.16
C LEU A 24 -2.10 12.21 -8.34
N ASP A 25 -1.87 12.66 -9.58
CA ASP A 25 -1.36 14.00 -9.88
C ASP A 25 -2.30 15.10 -9.35
N SER A 26 -3.62 14.90 -9.49
CA SER A 26 -4.63 15.83 -8.95
C SER A 26 -4.59 15.89 -7.42
N ILE A 27 -4.37 14.75 -6.76
CA ILE A 27 -4.24 14.67 -5.31
C ILE A 27 -2.96 15.37 -4.83
N ASP A 28 -1.82 15.14 -5.48
CA ASP A 28 -0.56 15.78 -5.11
C ASP A 28 -0.62 17.30 -5.34
N ALA A 29 -1.27 17.76 -6.43
CA ALA A 29 -1.52 19.18 -6.66
C ALA A 29 -2.36 19.81 -5.54
N ALA A 30 -3.47 19.16 -5.14
CA ALA A 30 -4.30 19.61 -4.04
C ALA A 30 -3.52 19.65 -2.70
N ARG A 31 -2.69 18.64 -2.44
CA ARG A 31 -1.84 18.59 -1.25
C ARG A 31 -0.81 19.73 -1.23
N LYS A 32 -0.16 20.01 -2.36
CA LYS A 32 0.78 21.14 -2.52
C LYS A 32 0.09 22.48 -2.27
N GLU A 33 -1.14 22.66 -2.77
CA GLU A 33 -1.94 23.86 -2.53
C GLU A 33 -2.28 24.03 -1.04
N LEU A 34 -2.69 22.95 -0.35
CA LEU A 34 -2.95 22.97 1.10
C LEU A 34 -1.70 23.34 1.90
N LYS A 35 -0.55 22.72 1.56
CA LYS A 35 0.74 23.00 2.20
C LYS A 35 1.20 24.44 1.97
N ALA A 36 0.92 25.01 0.80
CA ALA A 36 1.21 26.41 0.50
C ALA A 36 0.34 27.37 1.33
N LYS A 37 -0.98 27.12 1.41
CA LYS A 37 -1.91 27.92 2.23
C LYS A 37 -1.57 27.89 3.72
N ALA A 38 -1.15 26.73 4.24
CA ALA A 38 -0.77 26.58 5.64
C ALA A 38 0.47 27.42 6.01
N LYS A 39 1.38 27.68 5.06
CA LYS A 39 2.57 28.52 5.29
C LYS A 39 2.26 30.02 5.31
N THR A 40 1.14 30.45 4.74
CA THR A 40 0.78 31.87 4.60
C THR A 40 -0.23 32.35 5.64
N SER A 41 -0.74 31.47 6.52
CA SER A 41 -1.72 31.84 7.54
C SER A 41 -1.05 32.54 8.74
N PRO A 42 -1.52 33.72 9.20
CA PRO A 42 -0.91 34.47 10.31
C PRO A 42 -1.15 33.87 11.71
N GLU A 43 -2.04 32.87 11.86
CA GLU A 43 -2.30 32.23 13.15
C GLU A 43 -1.41 31.00 13.33
N GLN A 44 -0.19 31.20 13.82
CA GLN A 44 0.54 30.15 14.52
C GLN A 44 0.49 30.40 16.02
N PRO A 45 -0.16 29.55 16.84
CA PRO A 45 0.10 29.55 18.27
C PRO A 45 1.57 29.22 18.49
N ALA A 46 2.22 29.97 19.37
CA ALA A 46 3.60 29.74 19.79
C ALA A 46 3.69 28.38 20.50
N GLY A 47 3.94 27.32 19.74
CA GLY A 47 3.95 25.95 20.24
C GLY A 47 3.60 24.91 19.18
N GLY A 48 4.46 24.77 18.17
CA GLY A 48 4.66 23.56 17.38
C GLY A 48 3.43 22.77 16.91
N SER A 49 2.94 23.08 15.71
CA SER A 49 2.70 22.02 14.72
C SER A 49 3.07 22.55 13.35
N ALA A 50 3.97 21.86 12.67
CA ALA A 50 4.19 22.06 11.25
C ALA A 50 2.81 21.97 10.56
N GLY A 51 2.49 22.95 9.70
CA GLY A 51 1.17 23.00 9.05
C GLY A 51 0.78 21.62 8.52
N ALA A 52 -0.44 21.19 8.83
CA ALA A 52 -0.88 19.81 8.67
C ALA A 52 -0.56 19.28 7.26
N ASP A 53 0.49 18.44 7.17
CA ASP A 53 0.84 17.75 5.94
C ASP A 53 -0.08 16.54 5.81
N VAL A 54 -0.81 16.46 4.70
CA VAL A 54 -1.73 15.36 4.46
C VAL A 54 -0.95 14.24 3.80
N MET A 55 -0.68 13.18 4.56
CA MET A 55 -0.06 11.98 4.02
C MET A 55 -1.05 11.22 3.14
N VAL A 56 -0.62 10.90 1.92
CA VAL A 56 -1.42 10.16 0.95
C VAL A 56 -0.78 8.80 0.76
N ALA A 57 -1.49 7.74 1.11
CA ALA A 57 -1.04 6.36 0.91
C ALA A 57 -1.97 5.63 -0.06
N ILE A 58 -1.45 4.86 -1.00
CA ILE A 58 -2.22 3.99 -1.88
C ILE A 58 -2.16 2.54 -1.39
N GLU A 59 -3.23 1.77 -1.57
CA GLU A 59 -3.34 0.39 -1.10
C GLU A 59 -3.13 -0.64 -2.22
N ASN A 60 -2.51 -1.78 -1.89
CA ASN A 60 -2.46 -2.94 -2.80
C ASN A 60 -3.81 -3.68 -2.81
N MET A 61 -4.21 -4.19 -3.97
CA MET A 61 -5.50 -4.82 -4.16
C MET A 61 -5.43 -6.34 -4.20
N GLN A 62 -6.51 -6.99 -3.76
CA GLN A 62 -6.74 -8.40 -4.04
C GLN A 62 -6.70 -8.65 -5.58
N PRO A 63 -5.96 -9.68 -6.05
CA PRO A 63 -5.98 -10.10 -7.44
C PRO A 63 -7.40 -10.35 -7.95
N ALA A 64 -7.79 -9.57 -8.96
CA ALA A 64 -9.03 -9.74 -9.70
C ALA A 64 -8.82 -9.22 -11.13
N VAL A 65 -9.58 -9.76 -12.09
CA VAL A 65 -9.47 -9.39 -13.52
C VAL A 65 -9.57 -7.89 -13.77
N ASN A 66 -10.24 -7.14 -12.90
CA ASN A 66 -10.50 -5.72 -13.03
C ASN A 66 -9.78 -4.85 -11.97
N ALA A 67 -8.93 -5.44 -11.13
CA ALA A 67 -8.17 -4.72 -10.12
C ALA A 67 -6.84 -4.19 -10.69
N LEU A 68 -6.40 -3.04 -10.18
CA LEU A 68 -5.05 -2.48 -10.38
C LEU A 68 -4.24 -2.74 -9.12
N LEU A 69 -2.91 -2.75 -9.22
CA LEU A 69 -2.00 -2.78 -8.07
C LEU A 69 -2.10 -4.08 -7.25
N THR A 70 -2.09 -5.23 -7.92
CA THR A 70 -2.32 -6.56 -7.31
C THR A 70 -1.03 -7.35 -7.00
N ASP A 71 0.11 -6.83 -7.43
CA ASP A 71 1.44 -7.39 -7.17
C ASP A 71 2.46 -6.27 -6.86
N PRO A 72 3.58 -6.61 -6.19
CA PRO A 72 4.60 -5.63 -5.83
C PRO A 72 5.15 -4.85 -7.04
N GLY A 73 5.33 -5.48 -8.21
CA GLY A 73 5.89 -4.81 -9.38
C GLY A 73 5.03 -3.66 -9.88
N GLN A 74 3.70 -3.84 -9.87
CA GLN A 74 2.75 -2.78 -10.22
C GLN A 74 2.81 -1.59 -9.25
N MET A 75 3.03 -1.85 -7.95
CA MET A 75 3.18 -0.78 -6.96
C MET A 75 4.42 0.07 -7.19
N LYS A 76 5.54 -0.56 -7.61
CA LYS A 76 6.86 0.09 -7.77
C LYS A 76 6.77 1.39 -8.55
N TYR A 77 6.08 1.32 -9.69
CA TYR A 77 5.95 2.44 -10.61
C TYR A 77 5.37 3.68 -9.92
N PHE A 78 4.30 3.50 -9.15
CA PHE A 78 3.63 4.62 -8.49
C PHE A 78 4.39 5.12 -7.26
N LEU A 79 4.98 4.18 -6.51
CA LEU A 79 5.68 4.49 -5.26
C LEU A 79 7.04 5.16 -5.48
N ASP A 80 7.77 4.85 -6.55
CA ASP A 80 9.10 5.40 -6.84
C ASP A 80 9.06 6.76 -7.57
N GLY A 81 7.92 7.46 -7.52
CA GLY A 81 7.78 8.77 -8.15
C GLY A 81 7.27 8.74 -9.59
N GLY A 82 6.60 7.65 -10.00
CA GLY A 82 5.74 7.65 -11.20
C GLY A 82 4.43 8.43 -11.02
N VAL A 83 4.30 9.23 -9.95
CA VAL A 83 3.45 10.43 -9.98
C VAL A 83 4.03 11.31 -11.09
N CYS A 84 3.22 11.62 -12.08
CA CYS A 84 3.72 12.05 -13.37
C CYS A 84 4.26 13.48 -13.29
N GLY A 85 5.50 13.61 -12.81
CA GLY A 85 6.26 14.86 -12.77
C GLY A 85 6.56 15.44 -14.16
N TYR A 86 5.95 14.89 -15.23
CA TYR A 86 6.17 15.29 -16.62
C TYR A 86 4.97 15.98 -17.28
N TYR A 87 3.77 16.01 -16.67
CA TYR A 87 2.61 16.67 -17.31
C TYR A 87 2.31 18.08 -16.81
N ASN A 88 2.97 18.53 -15.74
CA ASN A 88 2.62 19.82 -15.12
C ASN A 88 3.39 21.03 -15.66
N ASN A 89 4.28 20.87 -16.64
CA ASN A 89 4.77 21.99 -17.45
C ASN A 89 5.05 21.50 -18.87
N TYR A 90 4.50 22.25 -19.84
CA TYR A 90 4.59 22.10 -21.29
C TYR A 90 3.56 21.19 -21.95
N GLU A 91 2.95 21.77 -22.98
CA GLU A 91 2.25 21.11 -24.08
C GLU A 91 2.95 19.78 -24.39
N CYS A 92 2.31 18.67 -24.01
CA CYS A 92 2.84 17.36 -24.30
C CYS A 92 2.56 17.09 -25.78
N GLU A 93 3.57 17.33 -26.61
CA GLU A 93 3.63 16.86 -28.00
C GLU A 93 3.89 15.34 -28.09
N GLU A 94 4.01 14.62 -26.97
CA GLU A 94 4.19 13.16 -26.96
C GLU A 94 2.84 12.43 -27.06
N LYS A 95 2.79 11.52 -28.03
CA LYS A 95 1.59 10.79 -28.43
C LYS A 95 1.28 9.71 -27.38
N PRO A 96 0.02 9.24 -27.27
CA PRO A 96 -0.38 8.10 -26.44
C PRO A 96 0.52 6.84 -26.58
N ASP A 97 1.23 6.73 -27.69
CA ASP A 97 2.15 5.64 -28.02
C ASP A 97 3.42 5.62 -27.15
N ASP A 98 3.91 6.75 -26.63
CA ASP A 98 5.11 6.80 -25.76
C ASP A 98 4.80 6.27 -24.35
N ILE A 99 3.55 6.37 -23.92
CA ILE A 99 3.06 5.80 -22.66
C ILE A 99 2.83 4.29 -22.83
N ALA A 100 2.30 3.87 -23.98
CA ALA A 100 2.25 2.46 -24.34
C ALA A 100 3.67 1.86 -24.43
N PHE A 101 4.66 2.62 -24.91
CA PHE A 101 6.07 2.22 -24.96
C PHE A 101 6.64 2.00 -23.56
N ARG A 102 6.37 2.89 -22.60
CA ARG A 102 6.80 2.68 -21.19
C ARG A 102 6.07 1.52 -20.53
N TYR A 103 4.79 1.31 -20.84
CA TYR A 103 4.05 0.13 -20.37
C TYR A 103 4.55 -1.18 -21.01
N LEU A 104 5.00 -1.14 -22.27
CA LEU A 104 5.67 -2.26 -22.94
C LEU A 104 7.05 -2.52 -22.29
N MET A 105 7.81 -1.48 -21.93
CA MET A 105 9.06 -1.62 -21.17
C MET A 105 8.84 -2.14 -19.73
N MET A 106 7.69 -1.85 -19.11
CA MET A 106 7.28 -2.45 -17.83
C MET A 106 6.99 -3.96 -17.96
N ASN A 107 6.53 -4.42 -19.13
CA ASN A 107 6.34 -5.85 -19.39
C ASN A 107 7.66 -6.57 -19.74
N ASP A 108 8.66 -5.88 -20.29
CA ASP A 108 10.03 -6.40 -20.42
C ASP A 108 10.78 -6.51 -19.07
N MET A 109 10.26 -5.88 -18.00
CA MET A 109 10.75 -6.03 -16.62
C MET A 109 10.03 -7.11 -15.80
N LEU A 110 9.15 -7.92 -16.41
CA LEU A 110 8.65 -9.14 -15.78
C LEU A 110 9.56 -10.32 -16.17
N PRO A 111 10.49 -10.78 -15.30
CA PRO A 111 11.34 -11.89 -15.67
C PRO A 111 10.52 -13.18 -15.82
N VAL A 112 10.53 -13.72 -17.03
CA VAL A 112 10.34 -15.15 -17.26
C VAL A 112 11.60 -15.85 -16.74
N LYS A 113 11.41 -16.68 -15.70
CA LYS A 113 12.32 -17.71 -15.15
C LYS A 113 13.64 -17.25 -14.50
N GLY A 114 13.71 -17.54 -13.20
CA GLY A 114 14.85 -18.16 -12.50
C GLY A 114 16.25 -17.58 -12.72
N GLY A 115 16.79 -16.91 -11.70
CA GLY A 115 18.21 -16.61 -11.69
C GLY A 115 18.65 -15.67 -10.58
N ASN A 116 19.21 -16.28 -9.53
CA ASN A 116 20.23 -15.78 -8.60
C ASN A 116 20.07 -14.39 -7.98
N GLY A 117 19.89 -14.40 -6.65
CA GLY A 117 20.05 -13.23 -5.81
C GLY A 117 21.44 -12.62 -5.93
N ASN A 118 21.47 -11.30 -5.85
CA ASN A 118 22.62 -10.59 -5.31
C ASN A 118 22.08 -9.40 -4.52
N GLY A 119 21.70 -9.67 -3.28
CA GLY A 119 21.34 -8.66 -2.30
C GLY A 119 22.60 -7.93 -1.88
N ASN A 120 22.85 -6.77 -2.47
CA ASN A 120 23.82 -5.84 -1.93
C ASN A 120 23.10 -5.04 -0.83
N ASN A 121 23.04 -5.62 0.37
CA ASN A 121 22.64 -4.90 1.58
C ASN A 121 23.72 -3.87 1.90
N GLY A 122 23.55 -2.69 1.29
CA GLY A 122 24.26 -1.49 1.69
C GLY A 122 23.94 -1.22 3.15
N ASN A 123 24.97 -1.31 3.98
CA ASN A 123 24.99 -0.95 5.39
C ASN A 123 24.63 0.54 5.50
N GLY A 124 23.34 0.82 5.65
CA GLY A 124 22.74 2.16 5.61
C GLY A 124 22.24 2.54 6.98
N ASP A 125 22.92 3.52 7.55
CA ASP A 125 22.63 4.29 8.76
C ASP A 125 21.19 4.13 9.33
N ASN A 126 21.14 3.68 10.59
CA ASN A 126 19.94 3.41 11.38
C ASN A 126 19.29 4.73 11.87
N SER A 127 19.09 5.67 10.96
CA SER A 127 18.38 6.93 11.21
C SER A 127 16.94 6.79 10.70
N ASP A 128 16.06 6.50 11.65
CA ASP A 128 14.59 6.39 11.67
C ASP A 128 13.83 7.63 11.13
N SER A 129 14.36 8.31 10.10
CA SER A 129 13.89 9.64 9.69
C SER A 129 13.86 9.90 8.18
N ARG A 130 14.16 8.91 7.33
CA ARG A 130 13.79 8.97 5.90
C ARG A 130 12.41 8.35 5.68
N GLY A 131 11.43 8.79 6.48
CA GLY A 131 10.03 8.40 6.29
C GLY A 131 9.46 9.00 5.00
N CYS A 132 8.46 8.35 4.40
CA CYS A 132 7.75 8.85 3.22
C CYS A 132 6.97 10.17 3.47
N GLU A 133 7.15 10.81 4.62
CA GLU A 133 6.46 12.04 5.05
C GLU A 133 6.63 13.19 4.05
N ASN A 134 7.73 13.19 3.29
CA ASN A 134 7.99 14.16 2.22
C ASN A 134 7.73 13.62 0.81
N GLU A 135 7.31 12.36 0.68
CA GLU A 135 7.06 11.71 -0.61
C GLU A 135 5.68 12.12 -1.16
N PRO A 136 5.50 12.16 -2.50
CA PRO A 136 4.20 12.39 -3.13
C PRO A 136 3.18 11.30 -2.84
N LEU A 137 3.65 10.07 -2.59
CA LEU A 137 2.80 8.92 -2.36
C LEU A 137 3.48 7.92 -1.44
N CYS A 138 2.75 7.50 -0.42
CA CYS A 138 3.11 6.42 0.50
C CYS A 138 2.30 5.16 0.19
N PHE A 139 2.49 4.12 0.99
CA PHE A 139 1.88 2.80 0.81
C PHE A 139 1.05 2.41 2.06
N THR A 140 -0.19 1.98 1.82
CA THR A 140 -0.98 1.21 2.79
C THR A 140 -0.87 -0.26 2.40
N PHE A 141 -0.21 -1.06 3.22
CA PHE A 141 -0.06 -2.48 2.93
C PHE A 141 -1.23 -3.28 3.50
N ASP A 142 -2.08 -3.84 2.62
CA ASP A 142 -3.13 -4.78 2.99
C ASP A 142 -2.62 -6.23 2.86
N ILE A 143 -2.51 -6.89 4.02
CA ILE A 143 -2.02 -8.27 4.14
C ILE A 143 -3.03 -9.27 3.56
N SER A 144 -4.32 -9.07 3.80
CA SER A 144 -5.36 -9.96 3.29
C SER A 144 -5.35 -10.00 1.76
N HIS A 145 -5.23 -8.82 1.13
CA HIS A 145 -5.12 -8.66 -0.31
C HIS A 145 -3.86 -9.30 -0.88
N ALA A 146 -2.73 -9.12 -0.20
CA ALA A 146 -1.45 -9.69 -0.62
C ALA A 146 -1.46 -11.24 -0.57
N LEU A 147 -2.15 -11.82 0.41
CA LEU A 147 -2.29 -13.27 0.60
C LEU A 147 -3.44 -13.90 -0.22
N ALA A 148 -4.34 -13.12 -0.78
CA ALA A 148 -5.48 -13.63 -1.55
C ALA A 148 -5.17 -13.74 -3.05
N GLY A 149 -5.81 -14.69 -3.74
CA GLY A 149 -5.72 -14.81 -5.20
C GLY A 149 -6.02 -16.22 -5.72
N ALA A 150 -6.57 -16.32 -6.93
CA ALA A 150 -6.70 -17.60 -7.64
C ALA A 150 -5.31 -18.03 -8.16
N GLY A 151 -4.50 -18.58 -7.27
CA GLY A 151 -3.12 -18.99 -7.49
C GLY A 151 -2.44 -19.20 -6.13
N GLU A 152 -1.37 -19.97 -6.09
CA GLU A 152 -0.60 -20.30 -4.87
C GLU A 152 0.14 -19.06 -4.33
N LYS A 153 -0.58 -17.98 -3.98
CA LYS A 153 0.03 -16.85 -3.27
C LYS A 153 0.48 -17.34 -1.91
N THR A 154 1.74 -17.06 -1.62
CA THR A 154 2.44 -17.54 -0.43
C THR A 154 2.66 -16.40 0.57
N THR A 155 3.09 -16.73 1.79
CA THR A 155 3.56 -15.72 2.76
C THR A 155 4.71 -14.92 2.14
N GLU A 156 5.59 -15.56 1.38
CA GLU A 156 6.72 -14.93 0.70
C GLU A 156 6.28 -13.86 -0.31
N ASP A 157 5.18 -14.07 -1.03
CA ASP A 157 4.64 -13.05 -1.93
C ASP A 157 4.16 -11.80 -1.19
N ALA A 158 3.62 -11.96 0.03
CA ALA A 158 3.24 -10.85 0.88
C ALA A 158 4.48 -10.17 1.49
N ILE A 159 5.48 -10.94 1.93
CA ILE A 159 6.75 -10.43 2.47
C ILE A 159 7.49 -9.58 1.43
N ARG A 160 7.42 -9.92 0.14
CA ARG A 160 8.04 -9.11 -0.93
C ARG A 160 7.57 -7.66 -0.95
N TYR A 161 6.34 -7.35 -0.54
CA TYR A 161 5.90 -5.95 -0.40
C TYR A 161 6.67 -5.22 0.70
N ILE A 162 6.95 -5.92 1.82
CA ILE A 162 7.74 -5.40 2.93
C ILE A 162 9.17 -5.16 2.45
N ASP A 163 9.81 -6.17 1.85
CA ASP A 163 11.19 -6.09 1.38
C ASP A 163 11.42 -4.95 0.38
N MET A 164 10.45 -4.70 -0.50
CA MET A 164 10.58 -3.67 -1.54
C MET A 164 10.19 -2.27 -1.06
N TYR A 165 9.24 -2.16 -0.12
CA TYR A 165 8.57 -0.89 0.17
C TYR A 165 8.51 -0.52 1.65
N PHE A 166 9.26 -1.18 2.53
CA PHE A 166 9.24 -0.96 3.97
C PHE A 166 9.19 0.53 4.36
N ASP A 167 10.10 1.34 3.81
CA ASP A 167 10.19 2.78 4.12
C ASP A 167 8.95 3.58 3.70
N LYS A 168 8.23 3.10 2.67
CA LYS A 168 7.01 3.72 2.14
C LYS A 168 5.73 3.24 2.82
N ILE A 169 5.74 2.11 3.54
CA ILE A 169 4.56 1.61 4.28
C ILE A 169 4.28 2.51 5.47
N VAL A 170 3.16 3.22 5.50
CA VAL A 170 2.79 4.09 6.63
C VAL A 170 1.58 3.63 7.39
N ASN A 171 0.83 2.73 6.78
CA ASN A 171 -0.30 2.06 7.38
C ASN A 171 -0.29 0.61 6.92
N VAL A 172 -0.67 -0.29 7.81
CA VAL A 172 -0.85 -1.70 7.49
C VAL A 172 -2.28 -2.05 7.82
N HIS A 173 -3.00 -2.63 6.86
CA HIS A 173 -4.28 -3.26 7.12
C HIS A 173 -4.02 -4.71 7.52
N ALA A 174 -4.27 -5.00 8.79
CA ALA A 174 -4.10 -6.32 9.37
C ALA A 174 -5.44 -7.08 9.28
N GLY A 175 -5.44 -8.10 8.43
CA GLY A 175 -6.54 -9.03 8.26
C GLY A 175 -6.01 -10.40 7.84
N GLY A 176 -6.79 -11.44 8.13
CA GLY A 176 -6.55 -12.80 7.69
C GLY A 176 -7.12 -13.08 6.29
N THR A 177 -6.68 -14.20 5.70
CA THR A 177 -7.22 -14.72 4.44
C THR A 177 -7.37 -16.23 4.53
N GLN A 178 -8.46 -16.76 3.98
CA GLN A 178 -8.70 -18.20 3.88
C GLN A 178 -9.52 -18.48 2.61
N SER A 179 -9.07 -19.40 1.76
CA SER A 179 -9.80 -19.84 0.56
C SER A 179 -10.31 -18.66 -0.30
N ASN A 180 -9.45 -17.68 -0.57
CA ASN A 180 -9.74 -16.42 -1.30
C ASN A 180 -10.71 -15.43 -0.64
N ARG A 181 -11.19 -15.72 0.56
CA ARG A 181 -11.93 -14.75 1.39
C ARG A 181 -10.91 -13.90 2.15
N VAL A 182 -11.04 -12.58 2.00
CA VAL A 182 -10.18 -11.56 2.62
C VAL A 182 -10.82 -10.99 3.88
N HIS A 183 -10.07 -10.19 4.64
CA HIS A 183 -10.55 -9.46 5.82
C HIS A 183 -11.17 -10.38 6.87
N LEU A 184 -10.57 -11.56 7.06
CA LEU A 184 -10.88 -12.49 8.15
C LEU A 184 -10.11 -12.09 9.43
N PRO A 185 -10.42 -12.70 10.59
CA PRO A 185 -9.63 -12.49 11.80
C PRO A 185 -8.16 -12.90 11.58
N VAL A 186 -7.21 -12.11 12.07
CA VAL A 186 -5.78 -12.40 12.02
C VAL A 186 -5.47 -13.66 12.83
N SER A 187 -6.14 -13.85 13.98
CA SER A 187 -5.99 -15.05 14.81
C SER A 187 -6.24 -16.36 14.07
N GLN A 188 -7.05 -16.33 13.01
CA GLN A 188 -7.43 -17.49 12.20
C GLN A 188 -6.54 -17.69 10.97
N SER A 189 -5.59 -16.79 10.72
CA SER A 189 -4.69 -16.84 9.56
C SER A 189 -3.24 -17.01 10.01
N PRO A 190 -2.68 -18.23 9.98
CA PRO A 190 -1.25 -18.44 10.23
C PRO A 190 -0.35 -17.59 9.33
N ALA A 191 -0.67 -17.50 8.03
CA ALA A 191 0.10 -16.71 7.07
C ALA A 191 0.08 -15.21 7.40
N ALA A 192 -1.06 -14.64 7.79
CA ALA A 192 -1.11 -13.22 8.18
C ALA A 192 -0.28 -12.96 9.44
N ARG A 193 -0.30 -13.87 10.41
CA ARG A 193 0.54 -13.76 11.62
C ARG A 193 2.03 -13.84 11.29
N GLU A 194 2.41 -14.68 10.35
CA GLU A 194 3.79 -14.79 9.87
C GLU A 194 4.25 -13.50 9.18
N VAL A 195 3.44 -12.92 8.28
CA VAL A 195 3.73 -11.62 7.64
C VAL A 195 3.86 -10.51 8.69
N LEU A 196 2.94 -10.44 9.66
CA LEU A 196 2.99 -9.45 10.74
C LEU A 196 4.21 -9.62 11.62
N LYS A 197 4.60 -10.86 11.92
CA LYS A 197 5.83 -11.14 12.67
C LYS A 197 7.07 -10.69 11.91
N TYR A 198 7.15 -11.00 10.62
CA TYR A 198 8.25 -10.52 9.78
C TYR A 198 8.32 -8.99 9.77
N LEU A 199 7.17 -8.32 9.60
CA LEU A 199 7.08 -6.87 9.65
C LEU A 199 7.55 -6.29 11.00
N ALA A 200 7.18 -6.93 12.12
CA ALA A 200 7.63 -6.55 13.46
C ALA A 200 9.14 -6.76 13.63
N ASP A 201 9.66 -7.90 13.18
CA ASP A 201 11.10 -8.24 13.22
C ASP A 201 11.93 -7.26 12.35
N CYS A 202 11.36 -6.69 11.28
CA CYS A 202 11.93 -5.58 10.51
C CYS A 202 11.90 -4.23 11.23
N GLY A 203 11.25 -4.13 12.40
CA GLY A 203 11.21 -2.93 13.23
C GLY A 203 10.11 -1.93 12.85
N TYR A 204 9.00 -2.36 12.26
CA TYR A 204 7.89 -1.46 11.92
C TYR A 204 7.22 -0.88 13.17
N LYS A 205 7.17 0.46 13.28
CA LYS A 205 6.60 1.20 14.43
C LYS A 205 5.44 2.14 14.06
N ARG A 206 4.97 2.09 12.81
CA ARG A 206 3.93 2.98 12.28
C ARG A 206 2.54 2.38 12.46
N HIS A 207 1.52 3.02 11.90
CA HIS A 207 0.12 2.67 12.15
C HIS A 207 -0.23 1.27 11.62
N ILE A 208 -1.03 0.54 12.41
CA ILE A 208 -1.64 -0.73 12.04
C ILE A 208 -3.15 -0.58 12.24
N THR A 209 -3.91 -0.72 11.17
CA THR A 209 -5.36 -0.73 11.16
C THR A 209 -5.83 -2.18 11.14
N LEU A 210 -6.62 -2.59 12.14
CA LEU A 210 -7.28 -3.89 12.11
C LEU A 210 -8.46 -3.82 11.13
N GLU A 211 -8.39 -4.56 10.03
CA GLU A 211 -9.42 -4.59 8.98
C GLU A 211 -10.07 -5.97 8.89
N ILE A 212 -11.26 -6.07 9.48
CA ILE A 212 -12.05 -7.31 9.55
C ILE A 212 -13.46 -7.01 9.08
N ASP A 213 -13.93 -7.78 8.10
CA ASP A 213 -15.32 -7.80 7.67
C ASP A 213 -16.08 -8.77 8.58
N ASP A 214 -17.03 -8.26 9.37
CA ASP A 214 -17.76 -9.06 10.35
C ASP A 214 -18.87 -9.93 9.73
N LEU A 215 -19.27 -9.66 8.48
CA LEU A 215 -20.04 -10.60 7.65
C LEU A 215 -19.20 -11.84 7.31
N ASN A 216 -17.88 -11.68 7.41
CA ASN A 216 -16.84 -12.66 7.69
C ASN A 216 -17.26 -13.89 8.51
N LEU A 217 -17.94 -13.58 9.60
CA LEU A 217 -18.04 -14.43 10.77
C LEU A 217 -19.22 -15.40 10.60
N GLY A 218 -19.03 -16.66 11.01
CA GLY A 218 -20.07 -17.70 10.91
C GLY A 218 -21.33 -17.43 11.76
N LYS A 219 -21.36 -16.32 12.51
CA LYS A 219 -22.53 -15.80 13.22
C LYS A 219 -22.48 -14.28 13.29
N THR A 220 -23.65 -13.66 13.38
CA THR A 220 -23.76 -12.24 13.75
C THR A 220 -23.40 -12.08 15.22
N LEU A 221 -22.43 -11.22 15.51
CA LEU A 221 -22.02 -10.89 16.87
C LEU A 221 -22.88 -9.77 17.46
N THR A 222 -23.23 -9.90 18.74
CA THR A 222 -23.76 -8.80 19.55
C THR A 222 -22.69 -7.72 19.78
N LEU A 223 -23.08 -6.52 20.21
CA LEU A 223 -22.11 -5.45 20.54
C LEU A 223 -21.06 -5.89 21.57
N LYS A 224 -21.47 -6.66 22.58
CA LYS A 224 -20.55 -7.18 23.61
C LYS A 224 -19.54 -8.15 22.99
N GLU A 225 -20.02 -9.11 22.21
CA GLU A 225 -19.15 -10.07 21.53
C GLU A 225 -18.22 -9.38 20.53
N LYS A 226 -18.67 -8.35 19.80
CA LYS A 226 -17.80 -7.57 18.90
C LYS A 226 -16.66 -6.90 19.66
N LYS A 227 -16.95 -6.30 20.83
CA LYS A 227 -15.92 -5.66 21.66
C LYS A 227 -14.91 -6.68 22.17
N GLU A 228 -15.37 -7.82 22.67
CA GLU A 228 -14.51 -8.90 23.15
C GLU A 228 -13.65 -9.49 22.02
N PHE A 229 -14.26 -9.69 20.84
CA PHE A 229 -13.59 -10.16 19.65
C PHE A 229 -12.48 -9.20 19.19
N ILE A 230 -12.80 -7.90 19.02
CA ILE A 230 -11.80 -6.89 18.62
C ILE A 230 -10.70 -6.74 19.67
N ALA A 231 -11.03 -6.80 20.98
CA ALA A 231 -10.02 -6.75 22.03
C ALA A 231 -9.05 -7.93 21.96
N GLY A 232 -9.53 -9.13 21.62
CA GLY A 232 -8.69 -10.31 21.38
C GLY A 232 -7.73 -10.13 20.21
N GLU A 233 -8.21 -9.62 19.08
CA GLU A 233 -7.37 -9.35 17.89
C GLU A 233 -6.32 -8.26 18.18
N ILE A 234 -6.69 -7.20 18.91
CA ILE A 234 -5.73 -6.17 19.35
C ILE A 234 -4.67 -6.78 20.28
N GLY A 235 -5.08 -7.63 21.22
CA GLY A 235 -4.15 -8.32 22.12
C GLY A 235 -3.14 -9.18 21.37
N LEU A 236 -3.58 -9.88 20.33
CA LEU A 236 -2.69 -10.62 19.43
C LEU A 236 -1.70 -9.71 18.71
N LEU A 237 -2.16 -8.59 18.12
CA LEU A 237 -1.26 -7.65 17.44
C LEU A 237 -0.23 -7.07 18.42
N LYS A 238 -0.63 -6.69 19.62
CA LYS A 238 0.31 -6.25 20.65
C LYS A 238 1.35 -7.31 20.99
N ALA A 239 0.93 -8.56 21.17
CA ALA A 239 1.86 -9.65 21.44
C ALA A 239 2.88 -9.89 20.30
N ILE A 240 2.52 -9.55 19.05
CA ILE A 240 3.43 -9.66 17.90
C ILE A 240 4.45 -8.50 17.86
N PHE A 241 4.02 -7.27 18.18
CA PHE A 241 4.85 -6.05 18.02
C PHE A 241 5.52 -5.54 19.30
N GLU A 242 5.05 -5.96 20.48
CA GLU A 242 5.60 -5.58 21.79
C GLU A 242 6.41 -6.70 22.45
N GLY A 243 6.38 -7.93 21.90
CA GLY A 243 7.07 -9.11 22.41
C GLY A 243 8.44 -9.32 21.78
#